data_AF-A0A2A9KIB8-F1
#
_entry.id   AF-A0A2A9KIB8-F1
#
_cell.length_a   1.000
_cell.length_b   1.000
_cell.length_c   1.000
_cell.angle_alpha   90.00
_cell.angle_beta   90.00
_cell.angle_gamma   90.00
#
_symmetry.space_group_name_H-M   'P 1'
#
loop_
_entity.id
_entity.type
_entity.pdbx_description
1 polymer ?
#
loop_
_entity_poly.entity_id
_entity_poly.type
_entity_poly.pdbx_seq_one_letter_code
_entity_poly.pdbx_strand_id
1 'polypeptide(L)'
;MIGAYLCLSISLPTPIAQASGVESDLRCFAGTSPQKTKLEMMRYSDDAHGWTGGYVKYGKNKPAIAIVYVSSKTLDQPEGRPAYFESTWVEIATSEVTGKYIVGSQGANVYSLEYVSRKSDKKYSFDETVERNFTDDGCKW
;
A
#
# COMPACT_ATOMS: atom_id res chain seq x y z
N MET A 1 1.14 66.81 26.70
CA MET A 1 1.19 65.37 27.04
C MET A 1 0.69 64.60 25.83
N ILE A 2 1.58 63.87 25.15
CA ILE A 2 1.29 63.14 23.91
C ILE A 2 0.98 61.69 24.30
N GLY A 3 -0.24 61.22 24.04
CA GLY A 3 -0.66 59.85 24.32
C GLY A 3 -0.20 58.92 23.21
N ALA A 4 0.65 57.95 23.54
CA ALA A 4 1.06 56.88 22.64
C ALA A 4 0.05 55.71 22.73
N TYR A 5 -0.60 55.39 21.63
CA TYR A 5 -1.45 54.20 21.52
C TYR A 5 -0.57 52.97 21.28
N LEU A 6 -0.62 52.00 22.19
CA LEU A 6 -0.01 50.68 22.02
C LEU A 6 -0.98 49.79 21.22
N CYS A 7 -0.72 49.57 19.93
CA CYS A 7 -1.40 48.53 19.16
C CYS A 7 -0.84 47.16 19.56
N LEU A 8 -1.57 46.41 20.38
CA LEU A 8 -1.26 45.02 20.69
C LEU A 8 -1.74 44.14 19.54
N SER A 9 -0.85 43.79 18.61
CA SER A 9 -1.11 42.87 17.51
C SER A 9 -1.29 41.44 18.05
N ILE A 10 -2.54 41.00 18.13
CA ILE A 10 -2.89 39.61 18.43
C ILE A 10 -2.50 38.76 17.21
N SER A 11 -1.38 38.04 17.27
CA SER A 11 -1.07 37.03 16.26
C SER A 11 -1.99 35.84 16.49
N LEU A 12 -3.03 35.71 15.65
CA LEU A 12 -3.81 34.47 15.57
C LEU A 12 -2.86 33.32 15.18
N PRO A 13 -2.77 32.23 15.95
CA PRO A 13 -2.03 31.05 15.50
C PRO A 13 -2.70 30.53 14.24
N THR A 14 -2.00 30.60 13.11
CA THR A 14 -2.42 29.94 11.88
C THR A 14 -2.52 28.45 12.16
N PRO A 15 -3.68 27.81 11.90
CA PRO A 15 -3.76 26.36 11.99
C PRO A 15 -2.78 25.78 10.97
N ILE A 16 -1.81 24.99 11.46
CA ILE A 16 -0.95 24.20 10.59
C ILE A 16 -1.88 23.17 9.95
N ALA A 17 -2.26 23.40 8.70
CA ALA A 17 -2.89 22.37 7.90
C ALA A 17 -1.90 21.19 7.83
N GLN A 18 -2.20 20.09 8.52
CA GLN A 18 -1.50 18.84 8.25
C GLN A 18 -1.84 18.49 6.80
N ALA A 19 -0.82 18.44 5.94
CA ALA A 19 -1.00 17.95 4.60
C ALA A 19 -1.36 16.46 4.70
N SER A 20 -2.65 16.14 4.60
CA SER A 20 -3.13 14.80 4.33
C SER A 20 -2.75 14.47 2.89
N GLY A 21 -1.49 14.08 2.69
CA GLY A 21 -0.97 13.68 1.39
C GLY A 21 -1.38 12.26 1.05
N VAL A 22 -1.39 11.95 -0.25
CA VAL A 22 -1.50 10.57 -0.72
C VAL A 22 -0.22 9.83 -0.28
N GLU A 23 -0.38 8.76 0.50
CA GLU A 23 0.72 7.85 0.84
C GLU A 23 0.90 6.83 -0.28
N SER A 24 2.15 6.50 -0.61
CA SER A 24 2.49 5.44 -1.56
C SER A 24 3.36 4.36 -0.91
N ASP A 25 3.10 3.09 -1.25
CA ASP A 25 3.84 1.94 -0.75
C ASP A 25 4.14 0.95 -1.88
N LEU A 26 5.37 1.01 -2.40
CA LEU A 26 5.89 0.07 -3.39
C LEU A 26 6.66 -1.07 -2.73
N ARG A 27 6.27 -2.29 -3.08
CA ARG A 27 6.85 -3.53 -2.58
C ARG A 27 7.18 -4.46 -3.73
N CYS A 28 8.33 -5.13 -3.62
CA CYS A 28 8.83 -6.08 -4.61
C CYS A 28 8.74 -7.49 -4.03
N PHE A 29 8.31 -8.44 -4.86
CA PHE A 29 8.15 -9.82 -4.45
C PHE A 29 8.65 -10.79 -5.51
N ALA A 30 8.99 -12.00 -5.07
CA ALA A 30 9.28 -13.13 -5.93
C ALA A 30 8.42 -14.33 -5.53
N GLY A 31 7.87 -15.02 -6.52
CA GLY A 31 7.08 -16.22 -6.29
C GLY A 31 7.91 -17.32 -5.63
N THR A 32 7.26 -18.09 -4.76
CA THR A 32 7.88 -19.24 -4.10
C THR A 32 8.11 -20.38 -5.09
N SER A 33 9.15 -21.17 -4.88
CA SER A 33 9.49 -22.33 -5.72
C SER A 33 8.28 -23.25 -5.97
N PRO A 34 8.03 -23.71 -7.21
CA PRO A 34 8.92 -23.63 -8.39
C PRO A 34 8.78 -22.35 -9.23
N GLN A 35 7.85 -21.44 -8.90
CA GLN A 35 7.54 -20.28 -9.72
C GLN A 35 8.35 -19.06 -9.31
N LYS A 36 9.43 -18.74 -10.03
CA LYS A 36 10.26 -17.54 -9.79
C LYS A 36 9.68 -16.24 -10.39
N THR A 37 8.35 -16.10 -10.37
CA THR A 37 7.71 -14.93 -10.97
C THR A 37 7.94 -13.69 -10.11
N LYS A 38 8.56 -12.65 -10.67
CA LYS A 38 8.68 -11.35 -10.01
C LYS A 38 7.37 -10.58 -10.08
N LEU A 39 7.03 -9.91 -8.99
CA LEU A 39 5.83 -9.11 -8.81
C LEU A 39 6.19 -7.79 -8.14
N GLU A 40 5.81 -6.68 -8.77
CA GLU A 40 5.79 -5.36 -8.14
C GLU A 40 4.36 -5.09 -7.70
N MET A 41 4.16 -4.60 -6.49
CA MET A 41 2.87 -4.11 -6.00
C MET A 41 3.05 -2.68 -5.50
N MET A 42 2.34 -1.74 -6.12
CA MET A 42 2.24 -0.35 -5.70
C MET A 42 0.86 -0.11 -5.09
N ARG A 43 0.83 0.46 -3.90
CA ARG A 43 -0.40 0.85 -3.20
C ARG A 43 -0.38 2.35 -2.93
N TYR A 44 -1.55 2.95 -2.99
CA TYR A 44 -1.80 4.34 -2.64
C TYR A 44 -2.93 4.39 -1.60
N SER A 45 -2.78 5.26 -0.59
CA SER A 45 -3.85 5.62 0.34
C SER A 45 -4.08 7.12 0.30
N ASP A 46 -5.34 7.50 0.17
CA ASP A 46 -5.81 8.86 0.37
C ASP A 46 -6.79 8.85 1.55
N ASP A 47 -6.21 9.04 2.74
CA ASP A 47 -6.95 9.01 3.99
C ASP A 47 -7.98 10.16 4.09
N ALA A 48 -7.73 11.28 3.40
CA ALA A 48 -8.66 12.41 3.36
C ALA A 48 -9.96 12.06 2.64
N HIS A 49 -9.90 11.14 1.67
CA HIS A 49 -11.05 10.70 0.89
C HIS A 49 -11.44 9.24 1.17
N GLY A 50 -10.78 8.56 2.11
CA GLY A 50 -11.06 7.17 2.47
C GLY A 50 -10.86 6.19 1.32
N TRP A 51 -9.94 6.48 0.39
CA TRP A 51 -9.71 5.66 -0.79
C TRP A 51 -8.35 4.96 -0.72
N THR A 52 -8.33 3.68 -1.07
CA THR A 52 -7.09 2.89 -1.14
C THR A 52 -7.12 1.97 -2.36
N GLY A 53 -6.07 2.01 -3.16
CA GLY A 53 -5.96 1.24 -4.39
C GLY A 53 -4.53 1.24 -4.95
N GLY A 54 -4.34 0.76 -6.16
CA GLY A 54 -3.04 0.79 -6.81
C GLY A 54 -2.93 -0.18 -7.97
N TYR A 55 -1.74 -0.75 -8.14
CA TYR A 55 -1.51 -1.72 -9.21
C TYR A 55 -0.51 -2.81 -8.82
N VAL A 56 -0.52 -3.87 -9.61
CA VAL A 56 0.50 -4.93 -9.64
C VAL A 56 1.10 -5.04 -11.02
N LYS A 57 2.37 -5.47 -11.10
CA LYS A 57 3.07 -5.68 -12.37
C LYS A 57 3.89 -6.96 -12.34
N TYR A 58 3.75 -7.78 -13.37
CA TYR A 58 4.39 -9.10 -13.50
C TYR A 58 5.53 -9.08 -14.52
N GLY A 59 6.72 -8.63 -14.14
CA GLY A 59 7.86 -8.51 -15.07
C GLY A 59 7.94 -7.14 -15.75
N LYS A 60 9.14 -6.78 -16.22
CA LYS A 60 9.45 -5.45 -16.81
C LYS A 60 8.50 -5.02 -17.93
N ASN A 61 8.15 -5.96 -18.80
CA ASN A 61 7.47 -5.68 -20.08
C ASN A 61 5.97 -6.01 -20.07
N LYS A 62 5.38 -6.35 -18.92
CA LYS A 62 3.94 -6.59 -18.82
C LYS A 62 3.21 -5.32 -18.37
N PRO A 63 1.97 -5.08 -18.83
CA PRO A 63 1.17 -3.96 -18.33
C PRO A 63 0.89 -4.12 -16.84
N ALA A 64 0.73 -2.99 -16.16
CA ALA A 64 0.24 -2.96 -14.79
C ALA A 64 -1.25 -3.35 -14.77
N ILE A 65 -1.67 -4.03 -13.70
CA ILE A 65 -3.05 -4.48 -13.46
C ILE A 65 -3.56 -3.77 -12.23
N ALA A 66 -4.75 -3.18 -12.29
CA ALA A 66 -5.32 -2.43 -11.19
C ALA A 66 -5.67 -3.35 -10.00
N ILE A 67 -5.42 -2.85 -8.79
CA ILE A 67 -5.89 -3.47 -7.55
C ILE A 67 -6.68 -2.48 -6.71
N VAL A 68 -7.68 -2.98 -5.98
CA VAL A 68 -8.51 -2.18 -5.08
C VAL A 68 -8.58 -2.86 -3.72
N TYR A 69 -8.42 -2.09 -2.64
CA TYR A 69 -8.59 -2.59 -1.28
C TYR A 69 -10.06 -2.93 -1.01
N VAL A 70 -10.32 -4.08 -0.39
CA VAL A 70 -11.68 -4.54 -0.08
C VAL A 70 -11.92 -4.56 1.42
N SER A 71 -11.00 -5.13 2.19
CA SER A 71 -11.20 -5.33 3.63
C SER A 71 -9.88 -5.66 4.33
N SER A 72 -9.87 -5.50 5.64
CA SER A 72 -8.81 -6.01 6.51
C SER A 72 -9.44 -6.64 7.75
N LYS A 73 -8.78 -7.65 8.30
CA LYS A 73 -9.11 -8.26 9.59
C LYS A 73 -7.85 -8.34 10.45
N THR A 74 -8.01 -8.11 11.75
CA THR A 74 -6.96 -8.38 12.73
C THR A 74 -6.96 -9.87 13.04
N LEU A 75 -5.81 -10.53 12.87
CA LEU A 75 -5.67 -11.96 13.21
C LEU A 75 -5.07 -12.16 14.60
N ASP A 76 -4.15 -11.29 15.01
CA ASP A 76 -3.45 -11.38 16.29
C ASP A 76 -3.19 -9.97 16.84
N GLN A 77 -3.40 -9.79 18.14
CA GLN A 77 -3.16 -8.51 18.84
C GLN A 77 -2.48 -8.77 20.20
N PRO A 78 -1.23 -9.22 20.19
CA PRO A 78 -0.49 -9.51 21.40
C PRO A 78 -0.06 -8.22 22.10
N GLU A 79 -0.02 -8.25 23.43
CA GLU A 79 0.45 -7.13 24.24
C GLU A 79 1.94 -6.84 23.96
N GLY A 80 2.30 -5.57 23.76
CA GLY A 80 3.69 -5.13 23.60
C GLY A 80 4.29 -5.24 22.19
N ARG A 81 3.53 -5.62 21.15
CA ARG A 81 3.96 -5.52 19.74
C ARG A 81 2.81 -5.12 18.82
N PRO A 82 3.07 -4.64 17.59
CA PRO A 82 2.00 -4.27 16.66
C PRO A 82 1.10 -5.46 16.32
N ALA A 83 -0.19 -5.20 16.09
CA ALA A 83 -1.14 -6.22 15.66
C ALA A 83 -0.77 -6.79 14.27
N TYR A 84 -1.15 -8.04 14.04
CA TYR A 84 -1.07 -8.68 12.73
C TYR A 84 -2.39 -8.54 11.98
N PHE A 85 -2.32 -8.04 10.77
CA PHE A 85 -3.46 -7.80 9.90
C PHE A 85 -3.38 -8.66 8.64
N GLU A 86 -4.55 -9.08 8.16
CA GLU A 86 -4.70 -9.66 6.84
C GLU A 86 -5.62 -8.74 6.01
N SER A 87 -5.06 -8.12 4.98
CA SER A 87 -5.83 -7.29 4.04
C SER A 87 -6.10 -8.03 2.74
N THR A 88 -7.31 -7.84 2.21
CA THR A 88 -7.77 -8.38 0.94
C THR A 88 -7.85 -7.28 -0.11
N TRP A 89 -7.25 -7.55 -1.26
CA TRP A 89 -7.25 -6.66 -2.42
C TRP A 89 -7.77 -7.43 -3.63
N VAL A 90 -8.61 -6.83 -4.45
CA VAL A 90 -9.07 -7.47 -5.70
C VAL A 90 -8.25 -7.00 -6.87
N GLU A 91 -7.88 -7.93 -7.75
CA GLU A 91 -7.26 -7.65 -9.04
C GLU A 91 -8.37 -7.45 -10.08
N ILE A 92 -8.31 -6.34 -10.83
CA ILE A 92 -9.28 -6.00 -11.86
C ILE A 92 -8.55 -5.96 -13.21
N ALA A 93 -8.94 -6.86 -14.09
CA ALA A 93 -8.49 -6.91 -15.48
C ALA A 93 -9.67 -7.23 -16.39
N THR A 94 -9.59 -6.81 -17.66
CA THR A 94 -10.62 -7.10 -18.66
C THR A 94 -12.05 -6.75 -18.20
N SER A 95 -12.21 -5.66 -17.44
CA SER A 95 -13.48 -5.17 -16.87
C SER A 95 -14.15 -6.09 -15.84
N GLU A 96 -13.42 -7.05 -15.26
CA GLU A 96 -13.91 -7.92 -14.20
C GLU A 96 -12.87 -8.11 -13.09
N VAL A 97 -13.33 -8.59 -11.93
CA VAL A 97 -12.42 -9.09 -10.90
C VAL A 97 -11.84 -10.41 -11.39
N THR A 98 -10.52 -10.50 -11.54
CA THR A 98 -9.80 -11.69 -12.04
C THR A 98 -9.16 -12.53 -10.94
N GLY A 99 -8.95 -11.94 -9.77
CA GLY A 99 -8.40 -12.61 -8.61
C GLY A 99 -8.37 -11.70 -7.40
N LYS A 100 -7.72 -12.17 -6.34
CA LYS A 100 -7.50 -11.39 -5.12
C LYS A 100 -6.13 -11.64 -4.54
N TYR A 101 -5.57 -10.64 -3.90
CA TYR A 101 -4.40 -10.73 -3.06
C TYR A 101 -4.80 -10.74 -1.59
N ILE A 102 -4.14 -11.59 -0.83
CA ILE A 102 -4.22 -11.65 0.63
C ILE A 102 -2.84 -11.23 1.14
N VAL A 103 -2.77 -10.08 1.80
CA VAL A 103 -1.54 -9.47 2.30
C VAL A 103 -1.54 -9.55 3.81
N GLY A 104 -0.57 -10.27 4.36
CA GLY A 104 -0.32 -10.35 5.80
C GLY A 104 0.73 -9.33 6.22
N SER A 105 0.40 -8.45 7.15
CA SER A 105 1.30 -7.38 7.60
C SER A 105 1.27 -7.19 9.11
N GLN A 106 2.38 -6.67 9.64
CA GLN A 106 2.48 -6.26 11.05
C GLN A 106 3.45 -5.07 11.15
N GLY A 107 2.94 -3.95 11.66
CA GLY A 107 3.66 -2.67 11.60
C GLY A 107 3.95 -2.27 10.14
N ALA A 108 5.18 -1.86 9.86
CA ALA A 108 5.62 -1.46 8.52
C ALA A 108 6.03 -2.64 7.61
N ASN A 109 5.92 -3.88 8.08
CA ASN A 109 6.42 -5.07 7.39
C ASN A 109 5.29 -5.88 6.74
N VAL A 110 5.55 -6.42 5.55
CA VAL A 110 4.72 -7.41 4.88
C VAL A 110 5.36 -8.78 5.06
N TYR A 111 4.64 -9.71 5.67
CA TYR A 111 5.14 -11.05 5.99
C TYR A 111 4.66 -12.12 5.01
N SER A 112 3.55 -11.88 4.32
CA SER A 112 3.02 -12.83 3.35
C SER A 112 2.22 -12.13 2.27
N LEU A 113 2.36 -12.61 1.04
CA LEU A 113 1.52 -12.24 -0.08
C LEU A 113 1.05 -13.50 -0.82
N GLU A 114 -0.26 -13.71 -0.89
CA GLU A 114 -0.87 -14.80 -1.67
C GLU A 114 -1.80 -14.20 -2.73
N TYR A 115 -1.69 -14.65 -3.97
CA TYR A 115 -2.68 -14.41 -5.01
C TYR A 115 -3.58 -15.63 -5.18
N VAL A 116 -4.89 -15.41 -5.26
CA VAL A 116 -5.91 -16.43 -5.55
C VAL A 116 -6.61 -16.08 -6.85
N SER A 117 -6.42 -16.92 -7.88
CA SER A 117 -7.07 -16.74 -9.18
C SER A 117 -8.57 -17.01 -9.06
N ARG A 118 -9.43 -16.07 -9.48
CA ARG A 118 -10.88 -16.28 -9.48
C ARG A 118 -11.32 -17.32 -10.52
N LYS A 119 -10.59 -17.44 -11.63
CA LYS A 119 -10.91 -18.36 -12.72
C LYS A 119 -10.65 -19.83 -12.35
N SER A 120 -9.63 -20.09 -11.53
CA SER A 120 -9.11 -21.45 -11.33
C SER A 120 -8.92 -21.85 -9.87
N ASP A 121 -9.17 -20.93 -8.93
CA ASP A 121 -8.90 -21.07 -7.48
C ASP A 121 -7.44 -21.42 -7.14
N LYS A 122 -6.53 -21.36 -8.12
CA LYS A 122 -5.10 -21.58 -7.91
C LYS A 122 -4.53 -20.47 -7.04
N LYS A 123 -3.70 -20.90 -6.10
CA LYS A 123 -2.98 -20.04 -5.15
C LYS A 123 -1.52 -19.91 -5.56
N TYR A 124 -0.98 -18.72 -5.40
CA TYR A 124 0.40 -18.38 -5.71
C TYR A 124 0.96 -17.55 -4.56
N SER A 125 1.98 -18.06 -3.89
CA SER A 125 2.66 -17.37 -2.79
C SER A 125 3.86 -16.60 -3.28
N PHE A 126 4.11 -15.45 -2.66
CA PHE A 126 5.21 -14.57 -2.96
C PHE A 126 5.90 -14.11 -1.67
N ASP A 127 7.23 -14.06 -1.71
CA ASP A 127 8.08 -13.53 -0.64
C ASP A 127 8.56 -12.12 -1.00
N GLU A 128 8.58 -11.20 -0.03
CA GLU A 128 9.10 -9.85 -0.24
C GLU A 128 10.62 -9.90 -0.53
N THR A 129 11.08 -9.10 -1.48
CA THR A 129 12.50 -9.00 -1.87
C THR A 129 13.01 -7.57 -1.66
N VAL A 130 14.30 -7.45 -1.33
CA VAL A 130 14.98 -6.14 -1.20
C VAL A 130 15.30 -5.48 -2.54
N GLU A 131 14.72 -5.98 -3.63
CA GLU A 131 15.04 -5.59 -5.00
C GLU A 131 14.32 -4.30 -5.44
N ARG A 132 14.31 -3.27 -4.59
CA ARG A 132 13.83 -1.93 -4.98
C ARG A 132 14.87 -1.22 -5.85
N ASN A 133 14.42 -0.60 -6.94
CA ASN A 133 15.21 0.31 -7.76
C ASN A 133 14.96 1.74 -7.31
N PHE A 134 16.00 2.39 -6.79
CA PHE A 134 15.92 3.76 -6.25
C PHE A 134 16.00 4.85 -7.33
N THR A 135 16.30 4.49 -8.60
CA THR A 135 16.42 5.49 -9.68
C THR A 135 15.11 5.72 -10.44
N ASP A 136 14.26 4.69 -10.52
CA ASP A 136 13.05 4.69 -11.35
C ASP A 136 11.77 4.45 -10.54
N ASP A 137 11.86 4.47 -9.20
CA ASP A 137 10.77 4.17 -8.25
C ASP A 137 10.03 2.86 -8.55
N GLY A 138 10.76 1.81 -8.93
CA GLY A 138 10.22 0.50 -9.34
C GLY A 138 10.98 -0.68 -8.75
N CYS A 139 10.61 -1.91 -9.09
CA CYS A 139 11.37 -3.11 -8.76
C CYS A 139 12.48 -3.39 -9.78
N LYS A 140 13.57 -4.03 -9.32
CA LYS A 140 14.60 -4.58 -10.22
C LYS A 140 14.07 -5.86 -10.86
N TRP A 141 14.10 -5.91 -12.19
CA TRP A 141 13.64 -7.04 -12.99
C TRP A 141 14.78 -7.97 -13.35
#